data_AF-G5A8B9-F1
#
_entry.id   AF-G5A8B9-F1
#
_cell.length_a   1.000
_cell.length_b   1.000
_cell.length_c   1.000
_cell.angle_alpha   90.00
_cell.angle_beta   90.00
_cell.angle_gamma   90.00
#
_symmetry.space_group_name_H-M   'P 1'
#
loop_
_entity.id
_entity.type
_entity.pdbx_description
1 polymer ?
#
loop_
_entity_poly.entity_id
_entity_poly.type
_entity_poly.pdbx_seq_one_letter_code
_entity_poly.pdbx_strand_id
1 'polypeptide(L)'
;MAETVIRQLQQIARDGRTVLATIHQPSSEVFAIFDQLYLLSDGSPVYQAKASESVDYFASLGYPCPPQINPSDYFMRQLVVIDKATDEAGVARVEGLKEEWRKHQRLPHSESVSMLQGEQHVESSRVDLFTQVGNLFLAVIVGLIYLQLDLDQKGIQNFSGAFFFLVTNQIVVTANPVFVSVPMELALISRDEFPMQILLPIVFFVPIYFLMGIGHGFDVFIYLQLVMILTNSCAIGLAYVVSCLVPRVDIAPLIGGLLINSDDCPDYFVWIQYISPVKYGYEAIMKIFWNAVSSIDCSTTNCTARTGVEVLTSYSMTSRSALGDALLLLLLNVVFRVIAFIAIWLRLHQKK
;
A
#
# COMPACT_ATOMS: atom_id res chain seq x y z
N MET A 1 20.89 -26.46 18.17
CA MET A 1 19.73 -25.70 17.65
C MET A 1 20.18 -24.67 16.61
N ALA A 2 21.09 -23.73 16.93
CA ALA A 2 21.61 -22.76 15.95
C ALA A 2 22.33 -23.41 14.75
N GLU A 3 23.19 -24.41 15.00
CA GLU A 3 23.91 -25.13 13.93
C GLU A 3 22.95 -25.82 12.93
N THR A 4 21.85 -26.40 13.43
CA THR A 4 20.83 -27.04 12.59
C THR A 4 20.17 -26.04 11.64
N VAL A 5 19.88 -24.82 12.13
CA VAL A 5 19.32 -23.74 11.30
C VAL A 5 20.33 -23.31 10.23
N ILE A 6 21.61 -23.14 10.60
CA ILE A 6 22.66 -22.78 9.64
C ILE A 6 22.84 -23.86 8.57
N ARG A 7 22.78 -25.15 8.93
CA ARG A 7 22.86 -26.25 7.96
C ARG A 7 21.67 -26.26 6.99
N GLN A 8 20.46 -25.92 7.46
CA GLN A 8 19.31 -25.76 6.57
C GLN A 8 19.48 -24.56 5.63
N LEU A 9 19.95 -23.44 6.14
CA LEU A 9 20.28 -22.26 5.32
C LEU A 9 21.36 -22.59 4.28
N GLN A 10 22.36 -23.38 4.63
CA GLN A 10 23.37 -23.85 3.69
C GLN A 10 22.76 -24.76 2.61
N GLN A 11 21.82 -25.63 2.96
CA GLN A 11 21.13 -26.46 1.96
C GLN A 11 20.34 -25.59 0.97
N ILE A 12 19.59 -24.60 1.49
CA ILE A 12 18.86 -23.64 0.65
C ILE A 12 19.83 -22.87 -0.27
N ALA A 13 21.02 -22.53 0.22
CA ALA A 13 22.05 -21.90 -0.58
C ALA A 13 22.57 -22.82 -1.70
N ARG A 14 22.82 -24.10 -1.39
CA ARG A 14 23.25 -25.12 -2.36
C ARG A 14 22.19 -25.43 -3.41
N ASP A 15 20.91 -25.24 -3.09
CA ASP A 15 19.79 -25.37 -4.03
C ASP A 15 19.70 -24.18 -5.01
N GLY A 16 20.67 -23.25 -5.00
CA GLY A 16 20.82 -22.17 -5.96
C GLY A 16 20.26 -20.82 -5.50
N ARG A 17 19.94 -20.66 -4.21
CA ARG A 17 19.44 -19.39 -3.66
C ARG A 17 20.57 -18.61 -2.96
N THR A 18 20.54 -17.28 -3.01
CA THR A 18 21.46 -16.46 -2.23
C THR A 18 20.91 -16.28 -0.81
N VAL A 19 21.67 -16.67 0.21
CA VAL A 19 21.30 -16.51 1.62
C VAL A 19 22.17 -15.43 2.26
N LEU A 20 21.55 -14.36 2.76
CA LEU A 20 22.19 -13.32 3.56
C LEU A 20 21.69 -13.43 5.00
N ALA A 21 22.61 -13.53 5.96
CA ALA A 21 22.27 -13.61 7.38
C ALA A 21 23.23 -12.75 8.21
N THR A 22 22.70 -12.13 9.26
CA THR A 22 23.48 -11.48 10.31
C THR A 22 23.57 -12.43 11.49
N ILE A 23 24.79 -12.78 11.90
CA ILE A 23 25.02 -13.76 12.98
C ILE A 23 25.88 -13.11 14.05
N HIS A 24 25.33 -13.05 15.26
CA HIS A 24 26.08 -12.58 16.42
C HIS A 24 26.84 -13.76 17.04
N GLN A 25 28.16 -13.65 17.15
CA GLN A 25 29.04 -14.63 17.82
C GLN A 25 28.84 -16.09 17.35
N PRO A 26 29.14 -16.41 16.07
CA PRO A 26 29.07 -17.77 15.60
C PRO A 26 30.10 -18.64 16.31
N SER A 27 29.73 -19.87 16.69
CA SER A 27 30.70 -20.90 17.08
C SER A 27 31.65 -21.21 15.92
N SER A 28 32.86 -21.71 16.21
CA SER A 28 33.85 -22.03 15.16
C SER A 28 33.36 -23.03 14.11
N GLU A 29 32.54 -24.00 14.51
CA GLU A 29 31.91 -24.96 13.59
C GLU A 29 30.96 -24.28 12.60
N VAL A 30 30.20 -23.30 13.09
CA VAL A 30 29.29 -22.49 12.26
C VAL A 30 30.08 -21.54 11.36
N PHE A 31 31.18 -20.95 11.84
CA PHE A 31 32.02 -20.08 11.04
C PHE A 31 32.62 -20.80 9.81
N ALA A 32 33.01 -22.07 9.98
CA ALA A 32 33.54 -22.89 8.89
C ALA A 32 32.53 -23.20 7.77
N ILE A 33 31.23 -22.97 8.00
CA ILE A 33 30.16 -23.22 7.03
C ILE A 33 29.99 -22.04 6.06
N PHE A 34 30.49 -20.85 6.40
CA PHE A 34 30.24 -19.63 5.62
C PHE A 34 31.08 -19.59 4.34
N ASP A 35 30.42 -19.33 3.20
CA ASP A 35 31.09 -19.13 1.91
C ASP A 35 31.72 -17.73 1.81
N GLN A 36 31.00 -16.71 2.28
CA GLN A 36 31.39 -15.29 2.24
C GLN A 36 31.21 -14.67 3.62
N LEU A 37 32.12 -13.78 4.00
CA LEU A 37 32.11 -13.05 5.28
C LEU A 37 32.05 -11.56 5.01
N TYR A 38 31.10 -10.89 5.66
CA TYR A 38 30.95 -9.43 5.64
C TYR A 38 31.09 -8.86 7.05
N LEU A 39 32.20 -8.17 7.31
CA LEU A 39 32.48 -7.54 8.60
C LEU A 39 32.33 -6.02 8.49
N LEU A 40 31.52 -5.46 9.39
CA LEU A 40 31.21 -4.03 9.46
C LEU A 40 31.67 -3.45 10.79
N SER A 41 32.20 -2.22 10.75
CA SER A 41 32.44 -1.38 11.92
C SER A 41 31.97 0.04 11.65
N ASP A 42 31.10 0.58 12.51
CA ASP A 42 30.48 1.92 12.34
C ASP A 42 29.89 2.14 10.93
N GLY A 43 29.21 1.12 10.38
CA GLY A 43 28.61 1.18 9.05
C GLY A 43 29.59 1.14 7.87
N SER A 44 30.89 1.01 8.13
CA SER A 44 31.92 0.84 7.09
C SER A 44 32.41 -0.61 7.01
N PRO A 45 32.60 -1.18 5.81
CA PRO A 45 33.15 -2.52 5.66
C PRO A 45 34.63 -2.55 6.00
N VAL A 46 35.01 -3.57 6.78
CA VAL A 46 36.39 -3.90 7.11
C VAL A 46 36.87 -5.15 6.38
N TYR A 47 35.94 -6.02 6.00
CA TYR A 47 36.21 -7.20 5.18
C TYR A 47 34.94 -7.63 4.43
N GLN A 48 35.08 -7.98 3.15
CA GLN A 48 34.03 -8.50 2.28
C GLN A 48 34.63 -9.48 1.26
N ALA A 49 34.91 -10.70 1.69
CA ALA A 49 35.40 -11.77 0.81
C ALA A 49 35.12 -13.14 1.45
N LYS A 50 35.71 -14.21 0.90
CA LYS A 50 35.47 -15.57 1.38
C LYS A 50 35.85 -15.72 2.85
N ALA A 51 35.00 -16.39 3.64
CA ALA A 51 35.30 -16.59 5.06
C ALA A 51 36.61 -17.37 5.29
N SER A 52 36.98 -18.26 4.36
CA SER A 52 38.24 -19.01 4.43
C SER A 52 39.50 -18.13 4.28
N GLU A 53 39.40 -17.03 3.54
CA GLU A 53 40.54 -16.13 3.24
C GLU A 53 40.68 -15.03 4.31
N SER A 54 39.73 -14.93 5.25
CA SER A 54 39.71 -13.85 6.24
C SER A 54 40.89 -13.94 7.21
N VAL A 55 41.28 -15.14 7.64
CA VAL A 55 42.39 -15.33 8.58
C VAL A 55 43.72 -14.86 7.96
N ASP A 56 43.96 -15.20 6.70
CA ASP A 56 45.16 -14.78 5.96
C ASP A 56 45.18 -13.27 5.71
N TYR A 57 44.01 -12.68 5.42
CA TYR A 57 43.88 -11.23 5.25
C TYR A 57 44.25 -10.47 6.53
N PHE A 58 43.66 -10.82 7.67
CA PHE A 58 43.99 -10.16 8.93
C PHE A 58 45.44 -10.42 9.37
N ALA A 59 45.99 -11.60 9.06
CA ALA A 59 47.41 -11.88 9.28
C ALA A 59 48.33 -10.96 8.45
N SER A 60 47.98 -10.68 7.18
CA SER A 60 48.74 -9.78 6.30
C SER A 60 48.78 -8.33 6.81
N LEU A 61 47.78 -7.93 7.60
CA LEU A 61 47.67 -6.60 8.22
C LEU A 61 48.35 -6.54 9.60
N GLY A 62 49.02 -7.61 10.04
CA GLY A 62 49.70 -7.67 11.33
C GLY A 62 48.84 -8.20 12.49
N TYR A 63 47.67 -8.76 12.22
CA TYR A 63 46.74 -9.32 13.21
C TYR A 63 46.53 -10.84 13.01
N PRO A 64 47.54 -11.69 13.24
CA PRO A 64 47.40 -13.12 13.10
C PRO A 64 46.48 -13.70 14.20
N CYS A 65 45.47 -14.47 13.79
CA CYS A 65 44.57 -15.14 14.71
C CYS A 65 45.30 -16.29 15.44
N PRO A 66 45.30 -16.35 16.78
CA PRO A 66 45.88 -17.47 17.51
C PRO A 66 45.16 -18.80 17.22
N PRO A 67 45.86 -19.94 17.21
CA PRO A 67 45.31 -21.23 16.75
C PRO A 67 44.20 -21.81 17.64
N GLN A 68 44.07 -21.34 18.88
CA GLN A 68 43.06 -21.80 19.85
C GLN A 68 41.91 -20.80 20.03
N ILE A 69 41.85 -19.75 19.20
CA ILE A 69 40.80 -18.73 19.29
C ILE A 69 39.92 -18.82 18.05
N ASN A 70 38.62 -18.72 18.27
CA ASN A 70 37.63 -18.65 17.21
C ASN A 70 37.87 -17.38 16.35
N PRO A 71 38.06 -17.50 15.02
CA PRO A 71 38.32 -16.35 14.16
C PRO A 71 37.27 -15.25 14.26
N SER A 72 35.98 -15.60 14.35
CA SER A 72 34.91 -14.60 14.48
C SER A 72 35.04 -13.78 15.76
N ASP A 73 35.38 -14.43 16.88
CA ASP A 73 35.57 -13.76 18.16
C ASP A 73 36.83 -12.90 18.16
N TYR A 74 37.89 -13.38 17.51
CA TYR A 74 39.12 -12.61 17.33
C TYR A 74 38.89 -11.35 16.48
N PHE A 75 38.22 -11.47 15.32
CA PHE A 75 37.93 -10.32 14.46
C PHE A 75 37.04 -9.30 15.17
N MET A 76 35.99 -9.76 15.86
CA MET A 76 35.14 -8.86 16.65
C MET A 76 35.94 -8.11 17.72
N ARG A 77 36.88 -8.76 18.42
CA ARG A 77 37.77 -8.08 19.39
C ARG A 77 38.66 -7.02 18.73
N GLN A 78 39.16 -7.26 17.51
CA GLN A 78 39.95 -6.25 16.80
C GLN A 78 39.11 -5.04 16.38
N LEU A 79 37.82 -5.27 16.10
CA LEU A 79 36.86 -4.24 15.67
C LEU A 79 36.23 -3.46 16.84
N VAL A 80 36.29 -3.97 18.06
CA VAL A 80 35.76 -3.28 19.25
C VAL A 80 36.69 -2.13 19.63
N VAL A 81 36.07 -0.94 19.79
CA VAL A 81 36.67 0.24 20.43
C VAL A 81 35.91 0.46 21.74
N ILE A 82 36.61 0.48 22.86
CA ILE A 82 35.98 0.52 24.20
C ILE A 82 35.31 1.88 24.43
N ASP A 83 36.04 2.95 24.14
CA ASP A 83 35.53 4.32 24.19
C ASP A 83 36.33 5.21 23.22
N LYS A 84 35.62 5.81 22.25
CA LYS A 84 36.25 6.62 21.19
C LYS A 84 36.95 7.87 21.74
N ALA A 85 36.59 8.34 22.93
CA ALA A 85 37.20 9.51 23.56
C ALA A 85 38.50 9.21 24.33
N THR A 86 38.72 7.95 24.72
CA THR A 86 39.84 7.55 25.59
C THR A 86 40.77 6.50 24.97
N ASP A 87 40.31 5.77 23.94
CA ASP A 87 41.07 4.73 23.22
C ASP A 87 41.48 5.17 21.81
N GLU A 88 42.39 6.16 21.73
CA GLU A 88 42.94 6.65 20.46
C GLU A 88 43.60 5.52 19.63
N ALA A 89 44.21 4.54 20.30
CA ALA A 89 44.84 3.39 19.66
C ALA A 89 43.82 2.44 19.02
N GLY A 90 42.68 2.19 19.67
CA GLY A 90 41.57 1.43 19.12
C GLY A 90 40.95 2.09 17.90
N VAL A 91 40.73 3.40 17.95
CA VAL A 91 40.22 4.18 16.81
C VAL A 91 41.18 4.12 15.63
N ALA A 92 42.48 4.35 15.85
CA ALA A 92 43.49 4.30 14.80
C ALA A 92 43.59 2.92 14.13
N ARG A 93 43.49 1.84 14.91
CA ARG A 93 43.46 0.46 14.40
C ARG A 93 42.27 0.24 13.46
N VAL A 94 41.06 0.55 13.92
CA VAL A 94 39.83 0.30 13.15
C VAL A 94 39.78 1.15 11.88
N GLU A 95 40.21 2.41 11.94
CA GLU A 95 40.30 3.27 10.75
C GLU A 95 41.36 2.77 9.76
N GLY A 96 42.51 2.29 10.25
CA GLY A 96 43.53 1.67 9.40
C GLY A 96 43.00 0.46 8.64
N LEU A 97 42.26 -0.43 9.33
CA LEU A 97 41.65 -1.61 8.71
C LEU A 97 40.59 -1.24 7.65
N LYS A 98 39.78 -0.21 7.90
CA LYS A 98 38.78 0.30 6.93
C LYS A 98 39.46 0.85 5.67
N GLU A 99 40.54 1.61 5.83
CA GLU A 99 41.23 2.24 4.71
C GLU A 99 41.94 1.21 3.81
N GLU A 100 42.58 0.20 4.41
CA GLU A 100 43.18 -0.90 3.65
C GLU A 100 42.13 -1.72 2.88
N TRP A 101 40.96 -1.98 3.49
CA TRP A 101 39.88 -2.66 2.78
C TRP A 101 39.30 -1.82 1.63
N ARG A 102 39.14 -0.51 1.82
CA ARG A 102 38.65 0.42 0.79
C ARG A 102 39.55 0.42 -0.46
N LYS A 103 40.86 0.31 -0.29
CA LYS A 103 41.82 0.18 -1.41
C LYS A 103 41.64 -1.14 -2.16
N HIS A 104 41.27 -2.20 -1.45
CA HIS A 104 41.08 -3.55 -2.00
C HIS A 104 39.82 -3.68 -2.88
N GLN A 105 38.83 -2.79 -2.74
CA GLN A 105 37.45 -3.04 -3.19
C GLN A 105 37.00 -2.38 -4.52
N ARG A 106 37.92 -1.83 -5.34
CA ARG A 106 37.57 -1.03 -6.55
C ARG A 106 37.02 -1.79 -7.78
N LEU A 107 36.18 -2.85 -7.64
CA LEU A 107 35.51 -3.50 -8.78
C LEU A 107 33.99 -3.79 -8.50
N PRO A 108 33.12 -3.81 -9.52
CA PRO A 108 31.89 -2.98 -9.57
C PRO A 108 30.60 -3.67 -9.09
N HIS A 109 29.84 -2.97 -8.23
CA HIS A 109 28.63 -3.43 -7.51
C HIS A 109 27.29 -3.10 -8.22
N SER A 110 27.31 -2.78 -9.52
CA SER A 110 26.19 -2.10 -10.21
C SER A 110 25.10 -3.03 -10.79
N GLU A 111 25.33 -4.34 -10.93
CA GLU A 111 24.42 -5.23 -11.67
C GLU A 111 23.37 -5.95 -10.80
N SER A 112 23.54 -6.02 -9.48
CA SER A 112 22.64 -6.78 -8.59
C SER A 112 21.35 -6.04 -8.21
N VAL A 113 21.35 -4.71 -8.22
CA VAL A 113 20.17 -3.90 -7.84
C VAL A 113 19.09 -3.94 -8.91
N SER A 114 19.46 -3.99 -10.19
CA SER A 114 18.50 -4.01 -11.31
C SER A 114 17.73 -5.32 -11.41
N MET A 115 18.35 -6.46 -11.06
CA MET A 115 17.67 -7.77 -11.09
C MET A 115 16.62 -7.90 -9.97
N LEU A 116 16.92 -7.41 -8.76
CA LEU A 116 15.97 -7.42 -7.64
C LEU A 116 14.71 -6.58 -7.90
N GLN A 117 14.87 -5.44 -8.60
CA GLN A 117 13.74 -4.63 -9.04
C GLN A 117 12.88 -5.34 -10.09
N GLY A 118 13.49 -6.18 -10.94
CA GLY A 118 12.78 -6.97 -11.95
C GLY A 118 11.90 -8.07 -11.34
N GLU A 119 12.39 -8.82 -10.35
CA GLU A 119 11.62 -9.90 -9.71
C GLU A 119 10.45 -9.37 -8.87
N GLN A 120 10.63 -8.27 -8.12
CA GLN A 120 9.54 -7.64 -7.35
C GLN A 120 8.43 -7.10 -8.25
N HIS A 121 8.77 -6.50 -9.40
CA HIS A 121 7.78 -5.99 -10.35
C HIS A 121 6.93 -7.12 -10.95
N VAL A 122 7.52 -8.29 -11.26
CA VAL A 122 6.80 -9.44 -11.84
C VAL A 122 5.81 -10.04 -10.84
N GLU A 123 6.18 -10.17 -9.56
CA GLU A 123 5.28 -10.73 -8.53
C GLU A 123 4.12 -9.77 -8.21
N SER A 124 4.39 -8.47 -8.08
CA SER A 124 3.36 -7.43 -7.92
C SER A 124 2.34 -7.44 -9.07
N SER A 125 2.82 -7.52 -10.32
CA SER A 125 1.96 -7.54 -11.52
C SER A 125 0.99 -8.73 -11.56
N ARG A 126 1.36 -9.89 -10.99
CA ARG A 126 0.49 -11.08 -10.96
C ARG A 126 -0.63 -10.93 -9.93
N VAL A 127 -0.36 -10.30 -8.79
CA VAL A 127 -1.37 -10.03 -7.74
C VAL A 127 -2.40 -9.01 -8.24
N ASP A 128 -1.95 -7.99 -8.95
CA ASP A 128 -2.81 -6.98 -9.58
C ASP A 128 -3.76 -7.60 -10.61
N LEU A 129 -3.24 -8.49 -11.47
CA LEU A 129 -4.06 -9.19 -12.47
C LEU A 129 -5.16 -10.05 -11.83
N PHE A 130 -4.83 -10.80 -10.78
CA PHE A 130 -5.81 -11.63 -10.07
C PHE A 130 -6.93 -10.78 -9.44
N THR A 131 -6.56 -9.66 -8.83
CA THR A 131 -7.50 -8.71 -8.22
C THR A 131 -8.41 -8.08 -9.29
N GLN A 132 -7.88 -7.72 -10.46
CA GLN A 132 -8.67 -7.19 -11.56
C GLN A 132 -9.69 -8.20 -12.11
N VAL A 133 -9.29 -9.47 -12.26
CA VAL A 133 -10.20 -10.53 -12.71
C VAL A 133 -11.34 -10.73 -11.71
N GLY A 134 -11.04 -10.77 -10.41
CA GLY A 134 -12.05 -10.85 -9.35
C GLY A 134 -13.01 -9.66 -9.36
N ASN A 135 -12.49 -8.44 -9.56
CA ASN A 135 -13.28 -7.22 -9.61
C ASN A 135 -14.21 -7.18 -10.83
N LEU A 136 -13.75 -7.64 -12.01
CA LEU A 136 -14.58 -7.76 -13.20
C LEU A 136 -15.70 -8.79 -13.01
N PHE A 137 -15.39 -9.93 -12.39
CA PHE A 137 -16.39 -10.96 -12.08
C PHE A 137 -17.49 -10.40 -11.15
N LEU A 138 -17.10 -9.69 -10.10
CA LEU A 138 -18.03 -9.02 -9.20
C LEU A 138 -18.87 -7.96 -9.94
N ALA A 139 -18.24 -7.17 -10.82
CA ALA A 139 -18.94 -6.18 -11.63
C ALA A 139 -20.05 -6.79 -12.49
N VAL A 140 -19.77 -7.92 -13.14
CA VAL A 140 -20.76 -8.64 -13.95
C VAL A 140 -21.90 -9.17 -13.06
N ILE A 141 -21.61 -9.77 -11.92
CA ILE A 141 -22.65 -10.26 -10.99
C ILE A 141 -23.56 -9.10 -10.55
N VAL A 142 -22.98 -7.98 -10.13
CA VAL A 142 -23.74 -6.82 -9.66
C VAL A 142 -24.57 -6.23 -10.79
N GLY A 143 -24.01 -6.11 -11.99
CA GLY A 143 -24.74 -5.70 -13.18
C GLY A 143 -25.90 -6.64 -13.53
N LEU A 144 -25.76 -7.95 -13.30
CA LEU A 144 -26.82 -8.94 -13.50
C LEU A 144 -27.90 -8.88 -12.40
N ILE A 145 -27.53 -8.56 -11.16
CA ILE A 145 -28.50 -8.35 -10.06
C ILE A 145 -29.40 -7.15 -10.37
N TYR A 146 -28.82 -6.09 -10.92
CA TYR A 146 -29.52 -4.87 -11.31
C TYR A 146 -29.75 -4.78 -12.82
N LEU A 147 -29.98 -5.92 -13.49
CA LEU A 147 -30.08 -5.97 -14.95
C LEU A 147 -31.27 -5.13 -15.44
N GLN A 148 -30.98 -4.16 -16.34
CA GLN A 148 -31.96 -3.31 -17.02
C GLN A 148 -33.05 -2.76 -16.09
N LEU A 149 -32.67 -1.83 -15.22
CA LEU A 149 -33.59 -1.23 -14.26
C LEU A 149 -34.62 -0.33 -14.96
N ASP A 150 -35.88 -0.51 -14.60
CA ASP A 150 -36.98 0.32 -15.06
C ASP A 150 -37.05 1.66 -14.30
N LEU A 151 -37.46 2.73 -14.98
CA LEU A 151 -37.70 4.06 -14.40
C LEU A 151 -39.12 4.16 -13.81
N ASP A 152 -39.41 3.30 -12.83
CA ASP A 152 -40.67 3.29 -12.09
C ASP A 152 -40.47 3.61 -10.59
N GLN A 153 -41.56 3.61 -9.81
CA GLN A 153 -41.52 3.91 -8.37
C GLN A 153 -40.62 2.94 -7.57
N LYS A 154 -40.50 1.67 -8.01
CA LYS A 154 -39.61 0.68 -7.37
C LYS A 154 -38.15 0.88 -7.84
N GLY A 155 -37.99 1.28 -9.09
CA GLY A 155 -36.74 1.64 -9.74
C GLY A 155 -35.98 2.69 -8.95
N ILE A 156 -36.67 3.69 -8.37
CA ILE A 156 -36.04 4.71 -7.51
C ILE A 156 -35.17 4.06 -6.41
N GLN A 157 -35.73 3.10 -5.68
CA GLN A 157 -35.02 2.41 -4.61
C GLN A 157 -33.93 1.49 -5.16
N ASN A 158 -34.19 0.80 -6.28
CA ASN A 158 -33.22 -0.09 -6.91
C ASN A 158 -31.98 0.68 -7.41
N PHE A 159 -32.16 1.82 -8.09
CA PHE A 159 -31.08 2.70 -8.52
C PHE A 159 -30.31 3.27 -7.33
N SER A 160 -31.00 3.74 -6.30
CA SER A 160 -30.39 4.23 -5.05
C SER A 160 -29.50 3.16 -4.40
N GLY A 161 -30.01 1.93 -4.25
CA GLY A 161 -29.25 0.80 -3.73
C GLY A 161 -28.05 0.41 -4.59
N ALA A 162 -28.23 0.40 -5.92
CA ALA A 162 -27.15 0.09 -6.86
C ALA A 162 -26.03 1.14 -6.83
N PHE A 163 -26.36 2.43 -6.84
CA PHE A 163 -25.36 3.51 -6.76
C PHE A 163 -24.64 3.52 -5.42
N PHE A 164 -25.34 3.25 -4.32
CA PHE A 164 -24.72 3.11 -3.02
C PHE A 164 -23.72 1.93 -3.01
N PHE A 165 -24.15 0.76 -3.48
CA PHE A 165 -23.31 -0.42 -3.58
C PHE A 165 -22.07 -0.16 -4.46
N LEU A 166 -22.25 0.47 -5.62
CA LEU A 166 -21.16 0.84 -6.53
C LEU A 166 -20.07 1.64 -5.81
N VAL A 167 -20.44 2.71 -5.11
CA VAL A 167 -19.51 3.60 -4.41
C VAL A 167 -18.85 2.88 -3.23
N THR A 168 -19.64 2.19 -2.40
CA THR A 168 -19.11 1.47 -1.23
C THR A 168 -18.17 0.35 -1.65
N ASN A 169 -18.56 -0.48 -2.62
CA ASN A 169 -17.73 -1.58 -3.09
C ASN A 169 -16.42 -1.06 -3.70
N GLN A 170 -16.48 0.01 -4.49
CA GLN A 170 -15.30 0.66 -5.05
C GLN A 170 -14.30 1.08 -3.97
N ILE A 171 -14.78 1.65 -2.86
CA ILE A 171 -13.94 2.08 -1.74
C ILE A 171 -13.31 0.87 -1.04
N VAL A 172 -14.11 -0.16 -0.74
CA VAL A 172 -13.63 -1.36 -0.03
C VAL A 172 -12.58 -2.12 -0.84
N VAL A 173 -12.86 -2.37 -2.12
CA VAL A 173 -11.94 -3.11 -3.02
C VAL A 173 -10.59 -2.39 -3.13
N THR A 174 -10.60 -1.06 -3.20
CA THR A 174 -9.36 -0.28 -3.34
C THR A 174 -8.62 -0.06 -2.02
N ALA A 175 -9.33 0.09 -0.90
CA ALA A 175 -8.71 0.36 0.39
C ALA A 175 -8.04 -0.89 1.00
N ASN A 176 -8.62 -2.08 0.78
CA ASN A 176 -8.10 -3.34 1.32
C ASN A 176 -6.63 -3.63 0.99
N PRO A 177 -6.17 -3.60 -0.28
CA PRO A 177 -4.77 -3.86 -0.60
C PRO A 177 -3.83 -2.84 0.06
N VAL A 178 -4.26 -1.57 0.15
CA VAL A 178 -3.50 -0.49 0.80
C VAL A 178 -3.32 -0.75 2.30
N PHE A 179 -4.36 -1.26 2.98
CA PHE A 179 -4.25 -1.62 4.41
C PHE A 179 -3.25 -2.74 4.68
N VAL A 180 -3.07 -3.65 3.73
CA VAL A 180 -2.14 -4.78 3.85
C VAL A 180 -0.71 -4.37 3.49
N SER A 181 -0.53 -3.58 2.42
CA SER A 181 0.81 -3.25 1.90
C SER A 181 1.52 -2.15 2.68
N VAL A 182 0.82 -1.08 3.06
CA VAL A 182 1.44 0.13 3.63
C VAL A 182 2.14 -0.10 4.97
N PRO A 183 1.60 -0.88 5.93
CA PRO A 183 2.32 -1.18 7.17
C PRO A 183 3.60 -2.00 6.96
N MET A 184 3.66 -2.79 5.87
CA MET A 184 4.77 -3.69 5.56
C MET A 184 5.89 -2.99 4.77
N GLU A 185 5.55 -2.04 3.91
CA GLU A 185 6.46 -1.40 2.96
C GLU A 185 6.53 0.14 3.11
N LEU A 186 6.90 0.62 4.31
CA LEU A 186 6.96 2.06 4.63
C LEU A 186 7.94 2.91 3.75
N ALA A 187 8.53 2.36 2.69
CA ALA A 187 9.59 3.00 1.91
C ALA A 187 9.43 2.98 0.37
N LEU A 188 8.38 2.37 -0.20
CA LEU A 188 8.26 2.25 -1.66
C LEU A 188 6.83 2.57 -2.15
N ILE A 189 6.44 3.84 -2.08
CA ILE A 189 5.33 4.34 -2.91
C ILE A 189 5.86 4.41 -4.34
N SER A 190 5.64 3.34 -5.10
CA SER A 190 6.14 3.20 -6.46
C SER A 190 5.38 4.13 -7.42
N ARG A 191 6.02 4.53 -8.52
CA ARG A 191 5.41 5.38 -9.56
C ARG A 191 4.26 4.68 -10.31
N ASP A 192 4.03 3.39 -10.07
CA ASP A 192 3.14 2.53 -10.84
C ASP A 192 1.70 2.48 -10.29
N GLU A 193 1.39 3.20 -9.20
CA GLU A 193 0.03 3.27 -8.63
C GLU A 193 -0.96 4.09 -9.48
N PHE A 194 -0.47 5.09 -10.23
CA PHE A 194 -1.33 6.02 -10.98
C PHE A 194 -2.14 5.37 -12.12
N PRO A 195 -1.56 4.50 -12.97
CA PRO A 195 -2.33 3.79 -13.99
C PRO A 195 -3.45 2.93 -13.40
N MET A 196 -3.17 2.22 -12.30
CA MET A 196 -4.13 1.34 -11.63
C MET A 196 -5.27 2.11 -10.97
N GLN A 197 -4.98 3.31 -10.44
CA GLN A 197 -5.98 4.20 -9.87
C GLN A 197 -7.05 4.63 -10.89
N ILE A 198 -6.71 4.71 -12.18
CA ILE A 198 -7.64 5.07 -13.25
C ILE A 198 -8.28 3.81 -13.85
N LEU A 199 -7.51 2.75 -14.04
CA LEU A 199 -7.98 1.54 -14.71
C LEU A 199 -9.02 0.78 -13.88
N LEU A 200 -8.83 0.67 -12.57
CA LEU A 200 -9.67 -0.16 -11.71
C LEU A 200 -11.15 0.31 -11.68
N PRO A 201 -11.45 1.62 -11.51
CA PRO A 201 -12.82 2.12 -11.61
C PRO A 201 -13.45 1.95 -12.99
N ILE A 202 -12.67 1.97 -14.06
CA ILE A 202 -13.17 1.78 -15.43
C ILE A 202 -13.60 0.32 -15.62
N VAL A 203 -12.73 -0.63 -15.26
CA VAL A 203 -13.02 -2.07 -15.38
C VAL A 203 -14.24 -2.47 -14.55
N PHE A 204 -14.45 -1.85 -13.39
CA PHE A 204 -15.60 -2.10 -12.53
C PHE A 204 -16.89 -1.44 -13.06
N PHE A 205 -16.84 -0.15 -13.40
CA PHE A 205 -18.04 0.63 -13.69
C PHE A 205 -18.60 0.37 -15.10
N VAL A 206 -17.75 0.19 -16.12
CA VAL A 206 -18.18 0.07 -17.52
C VAL A 206 -19.16 -1.09 -17.73
N PRO A 207 -18.88 -2.34 -17.29
CA PRO A 207 -19.83 -3.44 -17.43
C PRO A 207 -21.15 -3.16 -16.72
N ILE A 208 -21.09 -2.59 -15.51
CA ILE A 208 -22.28 -2.28 -14.71
C ILE A 208 -23.14 -1.23 -15.40
N TYR A 209 -22.55 -0.18 -15.97
CA TYR A 209 -23.28 0.86 -16.70
C TYR A 209 -24.14 0.28 -17.83
N PHE A 210 -23.57 -0.64 -18.62
CA PHE A 210 -24.29 -1.29 -19.72
C PHE A 210 -25.32 -2.33 -19.24
N LEU A 211 -24.97 -3.14 -18.24
CA LEU A 211 -25.87 -4.17 -17.72
C LEU A 211 -27.08 -3.56 -16.99
N MET A 212 -26.86 -2.52 -16.18
CA MET A 212 -27.94 -1.82 -15.49
C MET A 212 -28.89 -1.06 -16.40
N GLY A 213 -28.45 -0.74 -17.62
CA GLY A 213 -29.25 0.06 -18.55
C GLY A 213 -29.43 1.51 -18.09
N ILE A 214 -28.42 2.09 -17.42
CA ILE A 214 -28.50 3.46 -16.86
C ILE A 214 -28.93 4.46 -17.94
N GLY A 215 -28.41 4.36 -19.17
CA GLY A 215 -28.86 5.21 -20.28
C GLY A 215 -28.63 6.72 -20.05
N HIS A 216 -29.36 7.56 -20.78
CA HIS A 216 -29.37 9.04 -20.69
C HIS A 216 -28.20 9.82 -21.33
N GLY A 217 -27.39 9.19 -22.19
CA GLY A 217 -26.40 9.88 -23.02
C GLY A 217 -24.95 9.63 -22.63
N PHE A 218 -24.03 9.97 -23.55
CA PHE A 218 -22.59 9.75 -23.36
C PHE A 218 -21.98 10.72 -22.34
N ASP A 219 -22.55 11.91 -22.21
CA ASP A 219 -22.19 12.92 -21.21
C ASP A 219 -22.42 12.40 -19.78
N VAL A 220 -23.60 11.83 -19.50
CA VAL A 220 -23.91 11.22 -18.20
C VAL A 220 -22.93 10.10 -17.88
N PHE A 221 -22.60 9.23 -18.84
CA PHE A 221 -21.60 8.19 -18.67
C PHE A 221 -20.23 8.75 -18.24
N ILE A 222 -19.74 9.79 -18.94
CA ILE A 222 -18.45 10.41 -18.62
C ILE A 222 -18.46 11.06 -17.24
N TYR A 223 -19.52 11.78 -16.87
CA TYR A 223 -19.61 12.40 -15.55
C TYR A 223 -19.63 11.35 -14.42
N LEU A 224 -20.39 10.27 -14.59
CA LEU A 224 -20.42 9.16 -13.63
C LEU A 224 -19.06 8.46 -13.52
N GLN A 225 -18.39 8.21 -14.65
CA GLN A 225 -17.06 7.59 -14.67
C GLN A 225 -16.01 8.47 -13.98
N LEU A 226 -16.06 9.78 -14.17
CA LEU A 226 -15.18 10.74 -13.50
C LEU A 226 -15.38 10.74 -11.99
N VAL A 227 -16.63 10.72 -11.52
CA VAL A 227 -16.93 10.62 -10.08
C VAL A 227 -16.40 9.30 -9.52
N MET A 228 -16.57 8.17 -10.21
CA MET A 228 -16.03 6.88 -9.77
C MET A 228 -14.49 6.89 -9.65
N ILE A 229 -13.78 7.52 -10.59
CA ILE A 229 -12.32 7.68 -10.52
C ILE A 229 -11.92 8.57 -9.34
N LEU A 230 -12.66 9.65 -9.10
CA LEU A 230 -12.37 10.58 -8.01
C LEU A 230 -12.64 9.96 -6.64
N THR A 231 -13.76 9.25 -6.49
CA THR A 231 -14.08 8.44 -5.31
C THR A 231 -12.98 7.41 -5.05
N ASN A 232 -12.52 6.71 -6.09
CA ASN A 232 -11.41 5.77 -5.97
C ASN A 232 -10.12 6.43 -5.49
N SER A 233 -9.77 7.59 -6.04
CA SER A 233 -8.61 8.36 -5.58
C SER A 233 -8.71 8.73 -4.10
N CYS A 234 -9.88 9.20 -3.68
CA CYS A 234 -10.13 9.63 -2.32
C CYS A 234 -10.08 8.45 -1.35
N ALA A 235 -10.58 7.28 -1.76
CA ALA A 235 -10.49 6.02 -1.01
C ALA A 235 -9.04 5.63 -0.71
N ILE A 236 -8.16 5.71 -1.71
CA ILE A 236 -6.71 5.45 -1.54
C ILE A 236 -6.12 6.44 -0.51
N GLY A 237 -6.44 7.72 -0.64
CA GLY A 237 -5.99 8.74 0.32
C GLY A 237 -6.43 8.43 1.75
N LEU A 238 -7.69 8.09 1.95
CA LEU A 238 -8.23 7.69 3.26
C LEU A 238 -7.52 6.43 3.78
N ALA A 239 -7.31 5.44 2.92
CA ALA A 239 -6.64 4.19 3.28
C ALA A 239 -5.19 4.44 3.73
N TYR A 240 -4.47 5.37 3.11
CA TYR A 240 -3.15 5.79 3.56
C TYR A 240 -3.18 6.42 4.95
N VAL A 241 -4.11 7.32 5.21
CA VAL A 241 -4.27 7.94 6.53
C VAL A 241 -4.52 6.88 7.60
N VAL A 242 -5.49 6.00 7.37
CA VAL A 242 -5.86 4.97 8.35
C VAL A 242 -4.71 3.98 8.56
N SER A 243 -4.00 3.55 7.50
CA SER A 243 -2.82 2.67 7.62
C SER A 243 -1.70 3.31 8.43
N CYS A 244 -1.53 4.64 8.29
CA CYS A 244 -0.53 5.39 9.05
C CYS A 244 -0.96 5.65 10.49
N LEU A 245 -2.25 5.72 10.80
CA LEU A 245 -2.72 5.99 12.17
C LEU A 245 -2.95 4.70 12.97
N VAL A 246 -3.33 3.60 12.30
CA VAL A 246 -3.71 2.33 12.91
C VAL A 246 -2.76 1.23 12.41
N PRO A 247 -1.75 0.83 13.21
CA PRO A 247 -0.80 -0.21 12.82
C PRO A 247 -1.39 -1.62 12.71
N ARG A 248 -2.68 -1.80 13.03
CA ARG A 248 -3.36 -3.10 13.03
C ARG A 248 -4.21 -3.26 11.77
N VAL A 249 -3.79 -4.19 10.91
CA VAL A 249 -4.44 -4.52 9.63
C VAL A 249 -5.89 -5.00 9.84
N ASP A 250 -6.20 -5.65 10.97
CA ASP A 250 -7.54 -6.20 11.23
C ASP A 250 -8.61 -5.13 11.53
N ILE A 251 -8.20 -3.97 12.05
CA ILE A 251 -9.14 -2.92 12.53
C ILE A 251 -9.29 -1.79 11.49
N ALA A 252 -8.26 -1.58 10.66
CA ALA A 252 -8.25 -0.52 9.65
C ALA A 252 -9.46 -0.54 8.67
N PRO A 253 -9.90 -1.71 8.14
CA PRO A 253 -11.06 -1.76 7.25
C PRO A 253 -12.38 -1.36 7.92
N LEU A 254 -12.54 -1.65 9.22
CA LEU A 254 -13.75 -1.32 9.98
C LEU A 254 -13.92 0.20 10.16
N ILE A 255 -12.80 0.93 10.25
CA ILE A 255 -12.78 2.38 10.40
C ILE A 255 -12.97 3.08 9.05
N GLY A 256 -12.37 2.53 7.98
CA GLY A 256 -12.50 3.07 6.62
C GLY A 256 -13.88 2.87 5.99
N GLY A 257 -14.66 1.88 6.46
CA GLY A 257 -15.96 1.50 5.91
C GLY A 257 -17.18 2.06 6.65
N LEU A 258 -17.04 3.07 7.51
CA LEU A 258 -18.17 3.54 8.32
C LEU A 258 -19.25 4.23 7.46
N LEU A 259 -20.35 3.52 7.23
CA LEU A 259 -21.56 4.00 6.56
C LEU A 259 -22.53 4.50 7.63
N ILE A 260 -22.63 5.82 7.79
CA ILE A 260 -23.63 6.43 8.69
C ILE A 260 -24.67 7.17 7.84
N ASN A 261 -25.94 6.84 8.04
CA ASN A 261 -27.08 7.56 7.47
C ASN A 261 -27.21 8.94 8.12
N SER A 262 -27.39 9.99 7.31
CA SER A 262 -27.35 11.40 7.74
C SER A 262 -28.46 11.76 8.72
N ASP A 263 -29.61 11.12 8.64
CA ASP A 263 -30.82 11.54 9.38
C ASP A 263 -30.99 10.77 10.71
N ASP A 264 -30.39 9.59 10.84
CA ASP A 264 -30.45 8.75 12.04
C ASP A 264 -29.18 8.87 12.91
N CYS A 265 -28.27 9.77 12.54
CA CYS A 265 -27.01 9.97 13.23
C CYS A 265 -27.20 10.87 14.47
N PRO A 266 -26.83 10.42 15.67
CA PRO A 266 -26.81 11.29 16.84
C PRO A 266 -25.94 12.53 16.62
N ASP A 267 -26.34 13.68 17.16
CA ASP A 267 -25.72 15.00 16.92
C ASP A 267 -24.18 15.00 17.09
N TYR A 268 -23.66 14.18 17.99
CA TYR A 268 -22.23 14.07 18.26
C TYR A 268 -21.41 13.38 17.15
N PHE A 269 -22.03 12.58 16.28
CA PHE A 269 -21.37 11.91 15.15
C PHE A 269 -21.64 12.57 13.79
N VAL A 270 -22.46 13.63 13.76
CA VAL A 270 -22.83 14.36 12.54
C VAL A 270 -21.61 14.89 11.78
N TRP A 271 -20.45 15.08 12.41
CA TRP A 271 -19.25 15.55 11.72
C TRP A 271 -18.57 14.47 10.85
N ILE A 272 -18.72 13.18 11.19
CA ILE A 272 -18.05 12.06 10.49
C ILE A 272 -18.50 11.99 9.02
N GLN A 273 -19.76 12.30 8.77
CA GLN A 273 -20.31 12.29 7.41
C GLN A 273 -19.60 13.28 6.46
N TYR A 274 -19.01 14.36 6.98
CA TYR A 274 -18.28 15.35 6.16
C TYR A 274 -16.88 14.89 5.77
N ILE A 275 -16.41 13.81 6.36
CA ILE A 275 -15.10 13.20 6.04
C ILE A 275 -15.30 11.97 5.14
N SER A 276 -16.55 11.50 4.96
CA SER A 276 -16.84 10.26 4.24
C SER A 276 -16.78 10.43 2.71
N PRO A 277 -15.85 9.75 2.00
CA PRO A 277 -15.86 9.73 0.54
C PRO A 277 -17.10 9.04 -0.04
N VAL A 278 -17.71 8.12 0.71
CA VAL A 278 -18.95 7.43 0.30
C VAL A 278 -20.06 8.45 0.11
N LYS A 279 -20.25 9.36 1.08
CA LYS A 279 -21.33 10.37 1.04
C LYS A 279 -21.26 11.20 -0.25
N TYR A 280 -20.11 11.81 -0.50
CA TYR A 280 -19.95 12.71 -1.64
C TYR A 280 -19.94 11.96 -2.98
N GLY A 281 -19.38 10.75 -3.03
CA GLY A 281 -19.44 9.91 -4.24
C GLY A 281 -20.88 9.51 -4.59
N TYR A 282 -21.64 9.07 -3.59
CA TYR A 282 -23.02 8.64 -3.75
C TYR A 282 -23.95 9.82 -4.11
N GLU A 283 -23.87 10.94 -3.37
CA GLU A 283 -24.65 12.15 -3.68
C GLU A 283 -24.34 12.68 -5.09
N ALA A 284 -23.07 12.68 -5.51
CA ALA A 284 -22.69 13.13 -6.84
C ALA A 284 -23.30 12.25 -7.95
N ILE A 285 -23.23 10.92 -7.81
CA ILE A 285 -23.84 9.97 -8.76
C ILE A 285 -25.35 10.14 -8.81
N MET A 286 -26.02 10.19 -7.65
CA MET A 286 -27.46 10.42 -7.56
C MET A 286 -27.87 11.70 -8.28
N LYS A 287 -27.16 12.81 -8.05
CA LYS A 287 -27.44 14.10 -8.68
C LYS A 287 -27.18 14.10 -10.18
N ILE A 288 -26.11 13.47 -10.65
CA ILE A 288 -25.80 13.39 -12.09
C ILE A 288 -26.90 12.60 -12.82
N PHE A 289 -27.28 11.43 -12.28
CA PHE A 289 -28.28 10.57 -12.90
C PHE A 289 -29.68 11.19 -12.85
N TRP A 290 -30.17 11.55 -11.66
CA TRP A 290 -31.56 11.99 -11.52
C TRP A 290 -31.84 13.36 -12.15
N ASN A 291 -30.85 14.25 -12.28
CA ASN A 291 -31.05 15.49 -13.05
C ASN A 291 -31.23 15.23 -14.56
N ALA A 292 -30.78 14.08 -15.08
CA ALA A 292 -31.00 13.68 -16.47
C ALA A 292 -32.38 13.03 -16.70
N VAL A 293 -33.11 12.68 -15.63
CA VAL A 293 -34.43 12.01 -15.70
C VAL A 293 -35.56 13.05 -15.60
N SER A 294 -36.28 13.23 -16.71
CA SER A 294 -37.37 14.21 -16.82
C SER A 294 -38.71 13.72 -16.26
N SER A 295 -39.03 12.43 -16.42
CA SER A 295 -40.30 11.84 -15.96
C SER A 295 -40.11 10.40 -15.49
N ILE A 296 -40.81 10.04 -14.42
CA ILE A 296 -40.83 8.70 -13.84
C ILE A 296 -42.27 8.18 -13.92
N ASP A 297 -42.42 6.93 -14.37
CA ASP A 297 -43.73 6.33 -14.46
C ASP A 297 -44.32 6.11 -13.06
N CYS A 298 -45.58 6.52 -12.90
CA CYS A 298 -46.34 6.27 -11.68
C CYS A 298 -47.74 5.74 -12.01
N SER A 299 -47.94 4.46 -11.71
CA SER A 299 -49.20 3.74 -11.91
C SER A 299 -50.15 3.80 -10.70
N THR A 300 -49.69 4.33 -9.55
CA THR A 300 -50.45 4.44 -8.30
C THR A 300 -50.86 5.89 -7.97
N THR A 301 -51.90 6.07 -7.17
CA THR A 301 -52.34 7.41 -6.71
C THR A 301 -51.38 8.07 -5.72
N ASN A 302 -50.63 7.28 -4.95
CA ASN A 302 -49.57 7.75 -4.07
C ASN A 302 -48.20 7.44 -4.70
N CYS A 303 -47.60 8.44 -5.35
CA CYS A 303 -46.24 8.38 -5.91
C CYS A 303 -45.27 9.04 -4.93
N THR A 304 -44.06 8.51 -4.78
CA THR A 304 -43.00 9.18 -4.00
C THR A 304 -42.41 10.34 -4.78
N ALA A 305 -42.19 10.18 -6.08
CA ALA A 305 -41.69 11.19 -6.99
C ALA A 305 -42.10 10.92 -8.44
N ARG A 306 -42.30 11.98 -9.23
CA ARG A 306 -42.61 11.92 -10.67
C ARG A 306 -41.49 12.47 -11.55
N THR A 307 -40.54 13.17 -10.95
CA THR A 307 -39.36 13.71 -11.64
C THR A 307 -38.09 13.37 -10.85
N GLY A 308 -36.93 13.35 -11.51
CA GLY A 308 -35.69 13.10 -10.79
C GLY A 308 -35.34 14.18 -9.76
N VAL A 309 -35.78 15.43 -9.98
CA VAL A 309 -35.62 16.51 -8.98
C VAL A 309 -36.44 16.24 -7.72
N GLU A 310 -37.66 15.71 -7.86
CA GLU A 310 -38.48 15.28 -6.72
C GLU A 310 -37.85 14.09 -5.98
N VAL A 311 -37.21 13.15 -6.70
CA VAL A 311 -36.43 12.07 -6.08
C VAL A 311 -35.32 12.67 -5.21
N LEU A 312 -34.50 13.58 -5.76
CA LEU A 312 -33.42 14.22 -5.00
C LEU A 312 -33.95 14.99 -3.78
N THR A 313 -35.14 15.59 -3.88
CA THR A 313 -35.81 16.26 -2.76
C THR A 313 -36.23 15.27 -1.68
N SER A 314 -36.76 14.10 -2.06
CA SER A 314 -37.13 13.03 -1.12
C SER A 314 -35.93 12.45 -0.36
N TYR A 315 -34.73 12.48 -0.95
CA TYR A 315 -33.49 12.04 -0.32
C TYR A 315 -32.73 13.17 0.38
N SER A 316 -33.33 14.37 0.53
CA SER A 316 -32.69 15.54 1.15
C SER A 316 -31.40 16.01 0.44
N MET A 317 -31.27 15.76 -0.86
CA MET A 317 -30.07 16.02 -1.67
C MET A 317 -30.12 17.34 -2.47
N THR A 318 -30.75 18.38 -1.96
CA THR A 318 -30.95 19.66 -2.70
C THR A 318 -29.92 20.75 -2.39
N SER A 319 -29.11 20.57 -1.34
CA SER A 319 -28.24 21.63 -0.81
C SER A 319 -27.00 21.96 -1.65
N ARG A 320 -26.49 21.01 -2.44
CA ARG A 320 -25.24 21.14 -3.21
C ARG A 320 -25.40 20.54 -4.61
N SER A 321 -24.72 21.12 -5.59
CA SER A 321 -24.63 20.55 -6.94
C SER A 321 -23.68 19.35 -6.98
N ALA A 322 -23.83 18.48 -8.00
CA ALA A 322 -22.92 17.35 -8.22
C ALA A 322 -21.45 17.79 -8.37
N LEU A 323 -21.22 18.93 -9.02
CA LEU A 323 -19.89 19.52 -9.13
C LEU A 323 -19.35 19.97 -7.77
N GLY A 324 -20.21 20.48 -6.88
CA GLY A 324 -19.83 20.80 -5.50
C GLY A 324 -19.35 19.57 -4.73
N ASP A 325 -20.04 18.43 -4.86
CA ASP A 325 -19.62 17.19 -4.20
C ASP A 325 -18.32 16.62 -4.80
N ALA A 326 -18.15 16.72 -6.13
CA ALA A 326 -16.90 16.35 -6.78
C ALA A 326 -15.73 17.22 -6.30
N LEU A 327 -15.90 18.54 -6.18
CA LEU A 327 -14.85 19.42 -5.65
C LEU A 327 -14.52 19.11 -4.18
N LEU A 328 -15.52 18.76 -3.36
CA LEU A 328 -15.30 18.32 -1.98
C LEU A 328 -14.54 17.00 -1.91
N LEU A 329 -14.84 16.03 -2.79
CA LEU A 329 -14.05 14.80 -2.91
C LEU A 329 -12.59 15.08 -3.28
N LEU A 330 -12.36 16.00 -4.21
CA LEU A 330 -11.01 16.39 -4.61
C LEU A 330 -10.26 17.06 -3.46
N LEU A 331 -10.92 17.94 -2.72
CA LEU A 331 -10.37 18.58 -1.53
C LEU A 331 -10.02 17.53 -0.46
N LEU A 332 -10.95 16.62 -0.14
CA LEU A 332 -10.73 15.54 0.83
C LEU A 332 -9.56 14.64 0.42
N ASN A 333 -9.47 14.28 -0.86
CA ASN A 333 -8.37 13.49 -1.39
C ASN A 333 -7.01 14.18 -1.16
N VAL A 334 -6.91 15.48 -1.42
CA VAL A 334 -5.69 16.25 -1.14
C VAL A 334 -5.39 16.28 0.36
N VAL A 335 -6.39 16.55 1.20
CA VAL A 335 -6.25 16.60 2.66
C VAL A 335 -5.76 15.26 3.21
N PHE A 336 -6.35 14.14 2.80
CA PHE A 336 -5.92 12.82 3.25
C PHE A 336 -4.49 12.50 2.83
N ARG A 337 -4.10 12.80 1.58
CA ARG A 337 -2.72 12.58 1.12
C ARG A 337 -1.72 13.43 1.91
N VAL A 338 -2.05 14.68 2.24
CA VAL A 338 -1.21 15.55 3.07
C VAL A 338 -1.08 15.01 4.49
N ILE A 339 -2.19 14.59 5.12
CA ILE A 339 -2.17 13.99 6.47
C ILE A 339 -1.32 12.72 6.48
N ALA A 340 -1.50 11.83 5.50
CA ALA A 340 -0.71 10.61 5.37
C ALA A 340 0.78 10.92 5.20
N PHE A 341 1.13 11.87 4.33
CA PHE A 341 2.51 12.31 4.14
C PHE A 341 3.14 12.82 5.43
N ILE A 342 2.45 13.69 6.17
CA ILE A 342 2.91 14.22 7.45
C ILE A 342 3.08 13.08 8.48
N ALA A 343 2.13 12.15 8.55
CA ALA A 343 2.18 11.02 9.49
C ALA A 343 3.38 10.11 9.23
N ILE A 344 3.68 9.81 7.96
CA ILE A 344 4.87 9.05 7.56
C ILE A 344 6.14 9.84 7.89
N TRP A 345 6.18 11.13 7.54
CA TRP A 345 7.33 11.99 7.81
C TRP A 345 7.68 12.05 9.30
N LEU A 346 6.69 12.23 10.17
CA LEU A 346 6.87 12.23 11.63
C LEU A 346 7.39 10.88 12.13
N ARG A 347 6.84 9.76 11.64
CA ARG A 347 7.29 8.41 12.03
C ARG A 347 8.73 8.11 11.60
N LEU A 348 9.13 8.57 10.41
CA LEU A 348 10.50 8.41 9.93
C LEU A 348 11.49 9.20 10.79
N HIS A 349 11.13 10.40 11.22
CA HIS A 349 11.99 11.24 12.06
C HIS A 349 12.04 10.81 13.54
N GLN A 350 11.04 10.07 14.04
CA GLN A 350 11.05 9.52 15.39
C GLN A 350 11.87 8.22 15.54
N LYS A 351 12.27 7.57 14.44
CA LYS A 351 13.07 6.33 14.44
C LYS A 351 14.60 6.56 14.40
N LYS A 352 15.07 7.80 14.60
CA LYS A 352 16.47 8.09 14.93
C LYS A 352 16.62 8.19 16.45
#